data_AF-A0A257KBJ2-F1
#
_entry.id   AF-A0A257KBJ2-F1
#
_cell.length_a   1.000
_cell.length_b   1.000
_cell.length_c   1.000
_cell.angle_alpha   90.00
_cell.angle_beta   90.00
_cell.angle_gamma   90.00
#
_symmetry.space_group_name_H-M   'P 1'
#
loop_
_entity.id
_entity.type
_entity.pdbx_description
1 polymer ?
#
loop_
_entity_poly.entity_id
_entity_poly.type
_entity_poly.pdbx_seq_one_letter_code
_entity_poly.pdbx_strand_id
1 'polypeptide(L)'
;MPAFEETILSFFETIPEYYGCQTEVSITLCDDPSQTELHDATWMIATFELARAAYRHRGDRLMMEGPGFYFELSASRLCHFHQKGRHKFEFIEDYGNGLFRLTKIRFESIY
;
A
#
# COMPACT_ATOMS: atom_id res chain seq x y z
N MET A 1 -9.89 -5.20 19.36
CA MET A 1 -9.13 -4.78 18.16
C MET A 1 -9.95 -5.21 16.97
N PRO A 2 -10.20 -4.34 15.98
CA PRO A 2 -10.92 -4.73 14.77
C PRO A 2 -10.21 -5.89 14.07
N ALA A 3 -10.97 -6.74 13.39
CA ALA A 3 -10.40 -7.81 12.60
C ALA A 3 -9.51 -7.24 11.48
N PHE A 4 -8.51 -8.00 11.04
CA PHE A 4 -7.62 -7.60 9.95
C PHE A 4 -8.40 -7.13 8.71
N GLU A 5 -9.46 -7.85 8.35
CA GLU A 5 -10.35 -7.52 7.24
C GLU A 5 -11.08 -6.19 7.44
N GLU A 6 -11.58 -5.90 8.65
CA GLU A 6 -12.27 -4.64 8.96
C GLU A 6 -11.33 -3.42 8.80
N THR A 7 -10.05 -3.57 9.18
CA THR A 7 -9.07 -2.48 9.02
C THR A 7 -8.75 -2.17 7.56
N ILE A 8 -8.68 -3.20 6.73
CA ILE A 8 -8.48 -3.05 5.28
C ILE A 8 -9.72 -2.44 4.64
N LEU A 9 -10.93 -2.89 5.01
CA LEU A 9 -12.18 -2.32 4.51
C LEU A 9 -12.29 -0.84 4.86
N SER A 10 -11.96 -0.46 6.10
CA SER A 10 -11.94 0.94 6.53
C SER A 10 -10.96 1.79 5.73
N PHE A 11 -9.81 1.24 5.34
CA PHE A 11 -8.89 1.91 4.42
C PHE A 11 -9.56 2.19 3.05
N PHE A 12 -10.30 1.23 2.50
CA PHE A 12 -11.01 1.43 1.22
C PHE A 12 -12.18 2.41 1.30
N GLU A 13 -12.84 2.50 2.44
CA GLU A 13 -13.92 3.47 2.62
C GLU A 13 -13.38 4.90 2.70
N THR A 14 -12.16 5.08 3.21
CA THR A 14 -11.53 6.39 3.36
C THR A 14 -10.71 6.82 2.14
N ILE A 15 -10.32 5.89 1.26
CA ILE A 15 -9.47 6.22 0.10
C ILE A 15 -10.02 7.31 -0.83
N PRO A 16 -11.34 7.44 -1.08
CA PRO A 16 -11.85 8.48 -1.96
C PRO A 16 -11.62 9.90 -1.43
N GLU A 17 -11.40 10.07 -0.12
CA GLU A 17 -11.05 11.37 0.48
C GLU A 17 -9.68 11.89 0.00
N TYR A 18 -8.83 11.01 -0.54
CA TYR A 18 -7.50 11.34 -1.04
C TYR A 18 -7.46 11.57 -2.56
N TYR A 19 -8.59 11.54 -3.26
CA TYR A 19 -8.61 11.81 -4.69
C TYR A 19 -8.18 13.25 -4.98
N GLY A 20 -7.25 13.43 -5.92
CA GLY A 20 -6.57 14.68 -6.22
C GLY A 20 -5.36 14.98 -5.32
N CYS A 21 -5.09 14.16 -4.29
CA CYS A 21 -3.91 14.36 -3.45
C CYS A 21 -2.65 13.83 -4.12
N GLN A 22 -1.53 14.53 -3.90
CA GLN A 22 -0.21 14.00 -4.18
C GLN A 22 0.04 12.80 -3.27
N THR A 23 0.35 11.66 -3.87
CA THR A 23 0.48 10.36 -3.21
C THR A 23 1.88 9.82 -3.46
N GLU A 24 2.61 9.56 -2.40
CA GLU A 24 3.88 8.86 -2.43
C GLU A 24 3.64 7.38 -2.14
N VAL A 25 4.17 6.52 -2.99
CA VAL A 25 4.21 5.08 -2.79
C VAL A 25 5.66 4.63 -2.80
N SER A 26 6.07 3.99 -1.70
CA SER A 26 7.35 3.29 -1.62
C SER A 26 7.08 1.78 -1.62
N ILE A 27 7.85 1.05 -2.43
CA ILE A 27 7.79 -0.39 -2.51
C ILE A 27 9.19 -0.92 -2.21
N THR A 28 9.27 -1.85 -1.27
CA THR A 28 10.49 -2.54 -0.88
C THR A 28 10.27 -4.04 -1.02
N LEU A 29 11.17 -4.71 -1.73
CA LEU A 29 11.29 -6.16 -1.76
C LEU A 29 12.44 -6.56 -0.84
N CYS A 30 12.14 -7.41 0.15
CA CYS A 30 13.07 -7.81 1.19
C CYS A 30 12.81 -9.26 1.63
N ASP A 31 13.79 -9.86 2.29
CA ASP A 31 13.69 -11.18 2.89
C ASP A 31 13.23 -11.17 4.36
N ASP A 32 13.39 -10.02 5.02
CA ASP A 32 12.89 -9.76 6.36
C ASP A 32 12.13 -8.43 6.41
N PRO A 33 10.79 -8.46 6.60
CA PRO A 33 9.96 -7.26 6.63
C PRO A 33 10.13 -6.41 7.90
N SER A 34 10.85 -6.93 8.91
CA SER A 34 11.15 -6.20 10.14
C SER A 34 12.42 -5.36 10.06
N GLN A 35 13.24 -5.55 9.02
CA GLN A 35 14.48 -4.81 8.84
C GLN A 35 14.21 -3.34 8.51
N THR A 36 14.93 -2.46 9.21
CA THR A 36 14.91 -1.02 8.99
C THR A 36 15.99 -0.55 8.00
N GLU A 37 16.99 -1.38 7.74
CA GLU A 37 18.13 -1.11 6.87
C GLU A 37 17.78 -1.54 5.44
N LEU A 38 17.79 -0.59 4.49
CA LEU A 38 17.46 -0.86 3.08
C LEU A 38 18.62 -1.47 2.29
N HIS A 39 19.75 -1.77 2.94
CA HIS A 39 21.01 -2.13 2.27
C HIS A 39 20.90 -3.42 1.46
N ASP A 40 20.14 -4.39 1.97
CA ASP A 40 19.93 -5.71 1.35
C ASP A 40 18.58 -5.80 0.63
N ALA A 41 17.88 -4.68 0.46
CA ALA A 41 16.55 -4.62 -0.13
C ALA A 41 16.55 -3.90 -1.48
N THR A 42 15.72 -4.38 -2.41
CA THR A 42 15.43 -3.62 -3.64
C THR A 42 14.23 -2.72 -3.38
N TRP A 43 14.35 -1.44 -3.68
CA TRP A 43 13.27 -0.49 -3.42
C TRP A 43 13.03 0.50 -4.57
N MET A 44 11.81 1.02 -4.63
CA MET A 44 11.45 2.14 -5.47
C MET A 44 10.53 3.10 -4.71
N ILE A 45 10.58 4.37 -5.07
CA ILE A 45 9.61 5.37 -4.65
C ILE A 45 9.04 6.01 -5.91
N ALA A 46 7.73 6.21 -5.91
CA ALA A 46 7.04 6.97 -6.92
C ALA A 46 6.08 7.95 -6.27
N THR A 47 5.87 9.08 -6.93
CA THR A 47 4.91 10.10 -6.50
C THR A 47 4.00 10.44 -7.67
N PHE A 48 2.70 10.46 -7.42
CA PHE A 48 1.68 10.73 -8.44
C PHE A 48 0.43 11.33 -7.79
N GLU A 49 -0.42 11.99 -8.57
CA GLU A 49 -1.73 12.45 -8.11
C GLU A 49 -2.72 11.27 -8.13
N LEU A 50 -3.32 10.94 -6.99
CA LEU A 50 -4.31 9.86 -6.93
C LEU A 50 -5.59 10.25 -7.66
N ALA A 51 -5.89 9.61 -8.78
CA ALA A 51 -7.12 9.84 -9.53
C ALA A 51 -8.26 8.91 -9.09
N ARG A 52 -7.94 7.64 -8.80
CA ARG A 52 -8.92 6.66 -8.33
C ARG A 52 -8.26 5.47 -7.64
N ALA A 53 -9.05 4.76 -6.85
CA ALA A 53 -8.72 3.46 -6.32
C ALA A 53 -9.89 2.49 -6.46
N ALA A 54 -9.60 1.18 -6.53
CA ALA A 54 -10.61 0.15 -6.68
C ALA A 54 -10.15 -1.21 -6.15
N TYR A 55 -11.12 -2.05 -5.78
CA TYR A 55 -10.89 -3.48 -5.55
C TYR A 55 -11.33 -4.28 -6.78
N ARG A 56 -10.40 -5.05 -7.37
CA ARG A 56 -10.71 -6.01 -8.44
C ARG A 56 -10.86 -7.40 -7.83
N HIS A 57 -12.10 -7.86 -7.73
CA HIS A 57 -12.46 -9.20 -7.23
C HIS A 57 -11.73 -10.32 -7.99
N ARG A 58 -11.60 -10.21 -9.32
CA ARG A 58 -10.86 -11.20 -10.10
C ARG A 58 -9.35 -10.97 -9.94
N GLY A 59 -8.71 -11.87 -9.19
CA GLY A 59 -7.28 -11.82 -8.90
C GLY A 59 -6.92 -11.09 -7.60
N ASP A 60 -7.94 -10.70 -6.81
CA ASP A 60 -7.82 -10.10 -5.48
C ASP A 60 -6.83 -8.93 -5.43
N ARG A 61 -7.07 -7.91 -6.27
CA ARG A 61 -6.16 -6.75 -6.41
C ARG A 61 -6.75 -5.47 -5.85
N LEU A 62 -5.97 -4.81 -5.00
CA LEU A 62 -6.18 -3.41 -4.61
C LEU A 62 -5.45 -2.58 -5.65
N MET A 63 -6.12 -1.65 -6.30
CA MET A 63 -5.57 -0.87 -7.40
C MET A 63 -5.65 0.59 -7.03
N MET A 64 -4.60 1.37 -7.33
CA MET A 64 -4.70 2.81 -7.38
C MET A 64 -3.96 3.33 -8.61
N GLU A 65 -4.49 4.42 -9.15
CA GLU A 65 -3.98 4.98 -10.38
C GLU A 65 -4.08 6.50 -10.38
N GLY A 66 -3.22 7.08 -11.21
CA GLY A 66 -3.17 8.50 -11.54
C GLY A 66 -2.59 8.71 -12.92
N PRO A 67 -2.42 9.97 -13.35
CA PRO A 67 -1.85 10.28 -14.65
C PRO A 67 -0.47 9.63 -14.84
N GLY A 68 -0.37 8.67 -15.78
CA GLY A 68 0.88 7.97 -16.09
C GLY A 68 1.38 7.00 -15.02
N PHE A 69 0.59 6.73 -13.98
CA PHE A 69 0.98 5.82 -12.90
C PHE A 69 -0.15 4.88 -12.51
N TYR A 70 0.18 3.59 -12.39
CA TYR A 70 -0.75 2.54 -12.00
C TYR A 70 -0.03 1.57 -11.09
N PHE A 71 -0.63 1.24 -9.95
CA PHE A 71 -0.04 0.27 -9.03
C PHE A 71 -1.10 -0.66 -8.42
N GLU A 72 -0.68 -1.89 -8.10
CA GLU A 72 -1.54 -2.90 -7.49
C GLU A 72 -0.90 -3.54 -6.24
N LEU A 73 -1.75 -3.85 -5.25
CA LEU A 73 -1.49 -4.75 -4.12
C LEU A 73 -2.26 -6.06 -4.29
N SER A 74 -1.67 -7.18 -3.87
CA SER A 74 -2.33 -8.48 -3.81
C SER A 74 -3.01 -8.66 -2.46
N ALA A 75 -4.33 -8.50 -2.40
CA ALA A 75 -5.09 -8.72 -1.16
C ALA A 75 -4.95 -10.17 -0.66
N SER A 76 -4.88 -11.14 -1.56
CA SER A 76 -4.67 -12.56 -1.23
C SER A 76 -3.29 -12.89 -0.64
N ARG A 77 -2.31 -11.98 -0.75
CA ARG A 77 -0.97 -12.13 -0.17
C ARG A 77 -0.75 -11.25 1.04
N LEU A 78 -1.70 -10.37 1.36
CA LEU A 78 -1.55 -9.41 2.43
C LEU A 78 -1.58 -10.14 3.77
N CYS A 79 -0.49 -10.04 4.53
CA CYS A 79 -0.36 -10.64 5.85
C CYS A 79 -0.38 -9.60 6.97
N HIS A 80 0.00 -8.35 6.68
CA HIS A 80 -0.10 -7.25 7.64
C HIS A 80 -0.55 -5.94 6.99
N PHE A 81 -1.27 -5.14 7.78
CA PHE A 81 -1.72 -3.80 7.45
C PHE A 81 -1.59 -2.92 8.69
N HIS A 82 -0.96 -1.76 8.53
CA HIS A 82 -0.73 -0.82 9.61
C HIS A 82 -1.00 0.61 9.16
N GLN A 83 -1.86 1.32 9.90
CA GLN A 83 -1.92 2.77 9.81
C GLN A 83 -0.86 3.38 10.74
N LYS A 84 0.26 3.82 10.17
CA LYS A 84 1.40 4.39 10.92
C LYS A 84 1.20 5.88 11.26
N GLY A 85 0.11 6.47 10.81
CA GLY A 85 -0.29 7.84 11.06
C GLY A 85 -1.52 8.20 10.24
N ARG A 86 -2.03 9.44 10.39
CA ARG A 86 -3.31 9.86 9.80
C ARG A 86 -3.41 9.56 8.29
N HIS A 87 -2.35 9.86 7.54
CA HIS A 87 -2.28 9.71 6.08
C HIS A 87 -1.16 8.77 5.64
N LYS A 88 -0.75 7.86 6.52
CA LYS A 88 0.39 6.96 6.32
C LYS A 88 -0.03 5.52 6.57
N PHE A 89 0.07 4.71 5.53
CA PHE A 89 -0.37 3.33 5.51
C PHE A 89 0.78 2.42 5.09
N GLU A 90 0.87 1.25 5.71
CA GLU A 90 1.87 0.23 5.42
C GLU A 90 1.17 -1.11 5.22
N PHE A 91 1.56 -1.78 4.14
CA PHE A 91 1.07 -3.08 3.71
C PHE A 91 2.26 -4.02 3.62
N ILE A 92 2.08 -5.27 4.08
CA ILE A 92 3.07 -6.32 3.94
C ILE A 92 2.41 -7.48 3.21
N GLU A 93 2.97 -7.85 2.06
CA GLU A 93 2.58 -9.03 1.30
C GLU A 93 3.64 -10.12 1.41
N ASP A 94 3.20 -11.35 1.69
CA ASP A 94 4.04 -12.55 1.71
C ASP A 94 3.94 -13.29 0.38
N TYR A 95 5.03 -13.30 -0.39
CA TYR A 95 5.13 -14.00 -1.67
C TYR A 95 5.66 -15.43 -1.54
N GLY A 96 5.96 -15.87 -0.32
CA GLY A 96 6.54 -17.18 0.01
C GLY A 96 8.06 -17.21 -0.13
N ASN A 97 8.67 -18.31 0.34
CA ASN A 97 10.14 -18.52 0.31
C ASN A 97 10.93 -17.41 1.01
N GLY A 98 10.34 -16.77 2.02
CA GLY A 98 10.94 -15.63 2.70
C GLY A 98 11.09 -14.41 1.80
N LEU A 99 10.23 -14.20 0.81
CA LEU A 99 10.18 -12.96 0.03
C LEU A 99 8.95 -12.15 0.39
N PHE A 100 9.17 -10.90 0.79
CA PHE A 100 8.12 -9.97 1.19
C PHE A 100 8.12 -8.73 0.31
N ARG A 101 6.93 -8.14 0.13
CA ARG A 101 6.78 -6.79 -0.40
C ARG A 101 6.20 -5.89 0.68
N LEU A 102 7.00 -4.92 1.13
CA LEU A 102 6.53 -3.81 1.93
C LEU A 102 6.08 -2.69 1.01
N THR A 103 4.83 -2.25 1.14
CA THR A 103 4.34 -1.07 0.45
C THR A 103 3.93 -0.03 1.48
N LYS A 104 4.56 1.16 1.45
CA LYS A 104 4.13 2.30 2.26
C LYS A 104 3.50 3.34 1.36
N ILE A 105 2.33 3.82 1.76
CA ILE A 105 1.56 4.84 1.05
C ILE A 105 1.44 6.04 1.97
N ARG A 106 1.81 7.20 1.45
CA ARG A 106 1.63 8.48 2.11
C ARG A 106 0.83 9.40 1.21
N PHE A 107 -0.29 9.88 1.71
CA PHE A 107 -1.04 10.96 1.06
C PHE A 107 -0.57 12.30 1.62
N GLU A 108 -0.20 13.23 0.74
CA GLU A 108 -0.06 14.62 1.11
C GLU A 108 -1.46 15.18 1.34
N SER A 109 -1.75 15.49 2.60
CA SER A 109 -3.05 16.01 2.99
C SER A 109 -3.31 17.34 2.29
N ILE A 110 -4.51 17.52 1.73
CA ILE A 110 -5.03 18.83 1.33
C ILE A 110 -5.48 19.68 2.53
N TYR A 111 -5.40 19.14 3.76
CA TYR A 111 -5.77 19.77 5.04
C TYR A 111 -4.60 19.87 6.03
#